data_AF-A0A3N1SSH7-F1
#
_entry.id   AF-A0A3N1SSH7-F1
#
_cell.length_a   1.000
_cell.length_b   1.000
_cell.length_c   1.000
_cell.angle_alpha   90.00
_cell.angle_beta   90.00
_cell.angle_gamma   90.00
#
_symmetry.space_group_name_H-M   'P 1'
#
loop_
_entity.id
_entity.type
_entity.pdbx_description
1 polymer ?
#
loop_
_entity_poly.entity_id
_entity_poly.type
_entity_poly.pdbx_seq_one_letter_code
_entity_poly.pdbx_strand_id
1 'polypeptide(L)'
;MNPMAPNTYLTYARGLDLPTLTAIHAEATLPVRTSGESNGWAWVTHDATTVSGETVTSLARDITGFRYEERFGGPDRVDTVFLASTPACECPHGQHYAIPHCEDHPFTYSYSRGGFELDYFNIGMRREAHRSGDLLIRGLLDAGIVGRETPVYDTDPAYNADGSVTLRIITDHFGLPVAN
;
A
#
# COMPACT_ATOMS: atom_id res chain seq x y z
N MET A 1 7.66 10.57 10.35
CA MET A 1 6.43 11.33 10.04
C MET A 1 5.65 10.45 9.08
N ASN A 2 4.49 9.95 9.48
CA ASN A 2 3.67 9.06 8.65
C ASN A 2 2.98 9.93 7.57
N PRO A 3 3.15 9.67 6.26
CA PRO A 3 2.52 10.46 5.21
C PRO A 3 0.99 10.31 5.16
N MET A 4 0.40 9.50 6.03
CA MET A 4 -1.03 9.21 6.06
C MET A 4 -1.65 9.48 7.43
N ALA A 5 -2.84 10.08 7.42
CA ALA A 5 -3.69 10.13 8.60
C ALA A 5 -4.05 8.70 9.07
N PRO A 6 -4.26 8.44 10.37
CA PRO A 6 -4.76 7.15 10.85
C PRO A 6 -6.09 6.75 10.18
N ASN A 7 -6.39 5.44 10.15
CA ASN A 7 -7.63 4.89 9.58
C ASN A 7 -7.91 5.37 8.15
N THR A 8 -6.86 5.38 7.33
CA THR A 8 -6.93 5.83 5.94
C THR A 8 -6.43 4.73 5.02
N TYR A 9 -7.17 4.50 3.94
CA TYR A 9 -6.66 3.79 2.78
C TYR A 9 -6.24 4.80 1.73
N LEU A 10 -5.13 4.52 1.05
CA LEU A 10 -4.55 5.42 0.07
C LEU A 10 -4.11 4.62 -1.15
N THR A 11 -4.58 5.02 -2.32
CA THR A 11 -4.17 4.47 -3.60
C THR A 11 -3.47 5.56 -4.39
N TYR A 12 -2.19 5.34 -4.67
CA TYR A 12 -1.47 6.07 -5.70
C TYR A 12 -1.58 5.32 -7.02
N ALA A 13 -1.79 6.03 -8.12
CA ALA A 13 -1.78 5.51 -9.47
C ALA A 13 -0.88 6.36 -10.37
N ARG A 14 0.05 5.71 -11.08
CA ARG A 14 0.89 6.33 -12.11
C ARG A 14 0.40 5.85 -13.46
N GLY A 15 0.32 6.76 -14.44
CA GLY A 15 -0.23 6.46 -15.77
C GLY A 15 -1.73 6.78 -15.91
N LEU A 16 -2.37 7.25 -14.84
CA LEU A 16 -3.72 7.82 -14.86
C LEU A 16 -3.68 9.27 -14.41
N ASP A 17 -4.54 10.10 -15.02
CA ASP A 17 -4.84 11.43 -14.48
C ASP A 17 -5.82 11.33 -13.30
N LEU A 18 -5.85 12.38 -12.47
CA LEU A 18 -6.72 12.42 -11.31
C LEU A 18 -8.23 12.27 -11.63
N PRO A 19 -8.78 12.92 -12.68
CA PRO A 19 -10.19 12.72 -13.05
C PRO A 19 -10.52 11.27 -13.35
N THR A 20 -9.65 10.55 -14.07
CA THR A 20 -9.85 9.14 -14.41
C THR A 20 -9.79 8.27 -13.16
N LEU A 21 -8.79 8.45 -12.30
CA LEU A 21 -8.68 7.69 -11.05
C LEU A 21 -9.91 7.91 -10.15
N THR A 22 -10.36 9.16 -10.00
CA THR A 22 -11.54 9.50 -9.19
C THR A 22 -12.81 8.88 -9.78
N ALA A 23 -12.98 8.92 -11.10
CA ALA A 23 -14.14 8.32 -11.77
C ALA A 23 -14.22 6.80 -11.55
N ILE A 24 -13.08 6.09 -11.62
CA ILE A 24 -13.04 4.64 -11.38
C ILE A 24 -13.48 4.31 -9.95
N HIS A 25 -12.99 5.04 -8.94
CA HIS A 25 -13.40 4.83 -7.56
C HIS A 25 -14.89 5.14 -7.34
N ALA A 26 -15.41 6.19 -8.00
CA ALA A 26 -16.83 6.49 -7.98
C ALA A 26 -17.70 5.40 -8.64
N GLU A 27 -17.29 4.88 -9.81
CA GLU A 27 -17.93 3.75 -10.50
C GLU A 27 -17.96 2.50 -9.62
N ALA A 28 -16.91 2.29 -8.82
CA ALA A 28 -16.82 1.20 -7.84
C ALA A 28 -17.54 1.49 -6.51
N THR A 29 -18.30 2.59 -6.42
CA THR A 29 -19.03 3.01 -5.21
C THR A 29 -18.14 3.26 -3.98
N LEU A 30 -16.88 3.62 -4.20
CA LEU A 30 -15.92 3.97 -3.16
C LEU A 30 -15.80 5.50 -3.04
N PRO A 31 -16.42 6.13 -2.02
CA PRO A 31 -16.35 7.57 -1.83
C PRO A 31 -14.91 8.01 -1.56
N VAL A 32 -14.38 8.90 -2.41
CA VAL A 32 -13.07 9.52 -2.23
C VAL A 32 -13.18 10.61 -1.16
N ARG A 33 -12.29 10.58 -0.17
CA ARG A 33 -12.23 11.56 0.92
C ARG A 33 -11.39 12.77 0.54
N THR A 34 -10.15 12.54 0.12
CA THR A 34 -9.25 13.55 -0.46
C THR A 34 -8.55 12.97 -1.68
N SER A 35 -8.08 13.84 -2.56
CA SER A 35 -7.36 13.42 -3.76
C SER A 35 -6.42 14.50 -4.26
N GLY A 36 -5.46 14.12 -5.10
CA GLY A 36 -4.51 15.04 -5.67
C GLY A 36 -3.63 14.40 -6.73
N GLU A 37 -2.77 15.21 -7.33
CA GLU A 37 -1.83 14.77 -8.35
C GLU A 37 -0.50 15.51 -8.18
N SER A 38 0.60 14.76 -8.13
CA SER A 38 1.95 15.32 -8.05
C SER A 38 2.99 14.24 -8.39
N ASN A 39 4.16 14.64 -8.90
CA ASN A 39 5.28 13.74 -9.22
C ASN A 39 4.89 12.56 -10.15
N GLY A 40 3.94 12.79 -11.07
CA GLY A 40 3.43 11.76 -11.98
C GLY A 40 2.54 10.70 -11.32
N TRP A 41 2.10 10.95 -10.09
CA TRP A 41 1.14 10.12 -9.35
C TRP A 41 -0.16 10.90 -9.15
N ALA A 42 -1.27 10.35 -9.62
CA ALA A 42 -2.59 10.67 -9.09
C ALA A 42 -2.82 9.85 -7.83
N TRP A 43 -3.55 10.37 -6.85
CA TRP A 43 -3.86 9.64 -5.63
C TRP A 43 -5.24 9.99 -5.08
N VAL A 44 -5.81 9.03 -4.37
CA VAL A 44 -7.07 9.17 -3.63
C VAL A 44 -6.94 8.56 -2.24
N THR A 45 -7.67 9.11 -1.28
CA THR A 45 -7.83 8.53 0.05
C THR A 45 -9.26 8.09 0.30
N HIS A 46 -9.42 7.08 1.16
CA HIS A 46 -10.70 6.63 1.68
C HIS A 46 -10.65 6.54 3.20
N ASP A 47 -11.79 6.78 3.85
CA ASP A 47 -11.95 6.55 5.28
C ASP A 47 -12.14 5.05 5.54
N ALA A 48 -11.16 4.45 6.23
CA ALA A 48 -11.15 3.02 6.53
C ALA A 48 -12.32 2.56 7.42
N THR A 49 -13.05 3.49 8.05
CA THR A 49 -14.26 3.17 8.82
C THR A 49 -15.53 3.04 7.98
N THR A 50 -15.46 3.41 6.69
CA THR A 50 -16.63 3.49 5.80
C THR A 50 -16.57 2.56 4.60
N VAL A 51 -15.39 2.03 4.27
CA VAL A 51 -15.19 1.10 3.15
C VAL A 51 -14.35 -0.10 3.56
N SER A 52 -14.55 -1.24 2.91
CA SER A 52 -13.71 -2.43 3.08
C SER A 52 -12.33 -2.19 2.44
N GLY A 53 -11.27 -2.53 3.18
CA GLY A 53 -9.90 -2.38 2.68
C GLY A 53 -9.55 -3.40 1.61
N GLU A 54 -10.11 -4.62 1.65
CA GLU A 54 -9.99 -5.58 0.56
C GLU A 54 -10.57 -5.03 -0.75
N THR A 55 -11.72 -4.35 -0.67
CA THR A 55 -12.35 -3.75 -1.85
C THR A 55 -11.44 -2.68 -2.47
N VAL A 56 -10.87 -1.79 -1.64
CA VAL A 56 -9.96 -0.73 -2.12
C VAL A 56 -8.67 -1.33 -2.69
N THR A 57 -8.08 -2.32 -2.02
CA THR A 57 -6.82 -2.97 -2.46
C THR A 57 -7.03 -3.75 -3.75
N SER A 58 -8.13 -4.51 -3.84
CA SER A 58 -8.49 -5.26 -5.05
C SER A 58 -8.70 -4.34 -6.24
N LEU A 59 -9.37 -3.21 -6.03
CA LEU A 59 -9.52 -2.22 -7.09
C LEU A 59 -8.18 -1.60 -7.50
N ALA A 60 -7.31 -1.27 -6.53
CA ALA A 60 -5.97 -0.76 -6.81
C ALA A 60 -5.17 -1.73 -7.70
N ARG A 61 -5.28 -3.06 -7.45
CA ARG A 61 -4.69 -4.08 -8.32
C ARG A 61 -5.38 -4.14 -9.68
N ASP A 62 -6.70 -4.26 -9.71
CA ASP A 62 -7.48 -4.49 -10.93
C ASP A 62 -7.36 -3.35 -11.95
N ILE A 63 -7.21 -2.09 -11.50
CA ILE A 63 -6.96 -0.92 -12.33
C ILE A 63 -5.73 -1.10 -13.24
N THR A 64 -4.74 -1.87 -12.78
CA THR A 64 -3.49 -2.10 -13.52
C THR A 64 -3.58 -3.19 -14.59
N GLY A 65 -4.69 -3.95 -14.63
CA GLY A 65 -4.83 -5.18 -15.40
C GLY A 65 -5.84 -5.13 -16.55
N PHE A 66 -6.10 -6.31 -17.12
CA PHE A 66 -6.93 -6.49 -18.32
C PHE A 66 -8.34 -5.90 -18.24
N ARG A 67 -8.91 -5.78 -17.03
CA ARG A 67 -10.24 -5.19 -16.82
C ARG A 67 -10.36 -3.77 -17.39
N TYR A 68 -9.25 -3.05 -17.46
CA TYR A 68 -9.20 -1.69 -18.00
C TYR A 68 -8.32 -1.57 -19.26
N GLU A 69 -7.96 -2.69 -19.89
CA GLU A 69 -7.10 -2.70 -21.08
C GLU A 69 -7.68 -1.85 -22.21
N GLU A 70 -8.98 -1.95 -22.49
CA GLU A 70 -9.64 -1.14 -23.52
C GLU A 70 -9.63 0.36 -23.19
N ARG A 71 -9.63 0.71 -21.90
CA ARG A 71 -9.65 2.09 -21.42
C ARG A 71 -8.25 2.72 -21.46
N PHE A 72 -7.20 1.94 -21.21
CA PHE A 72 -5.83 2.44 -21.02
C PHE A 72 -4.82 1.98 -22.09
N GLY A 73 -5.20 1.08 -22.99
CA GLY A 73 -4.36 0.62 -24.11
C GLY A 73 -3.30 -0.41 -23.71
N GLY A 74 -3.66 -1.37 -22.85
CA GLY A 74 -2.84 -2.53 -22.49
C GLY A 74 -2.63 -2.73 -20.98
N PRO A 75 -2.35 -3.97 -20.52
CA PRO A 75 -1.74 -4.19 -19.21
C PRO A 75 -0.35 -3.51 -19.18
N ASP A 76 0.14 -3.06 -18.03
CA ASP A 76 1.43 -2.36 -17.83
C ASP A 76 1.48 -0.86 -18.14
N ARG A 77 0.33 -0.23 -18.41
CA ARG A 77 0.22 1.23 -18.55
C ARG A 77 0.04 1.96 -17.24
N VAL A 78 -0.49 1.26 -16.24
CA VAL A 78 -0.81 1.80 -14.93
C VAL A 78 -0.08 0.98 -13.87
N ASP A 79 0.58 1.70 -12.96
CA ASP A 79 1.16 1.14 -11.75
C ASP A 79 0.38 1.70 -10.56
N THR A 80 0.16 0.89 -9.52
CA THR A 80 -0.46 1.37 -8.28
C THR A 80 0.36 1.01 -7.06
N VAL A 81 0.36 1.92 -6.09
CA VAL A 81 0.84 1.67 -4.73
C VAL A 81 -0.34 1.90 -3.79
N PHE A 82 -0.73 0.85 -3.09
CA PHE A 82 -1.73 0.89 -2.03
C PHE A 82 -1.02 0.97 -0.68
N LEU A 83 -1.55 1.82 0.21
CA LEU A 83 -1.15 1.91 1.61
C LEU A 83 -2.38 1.92 2.52
N ALA A 84 -2.25 1.30 3.69
CA ALA A 84 -3.22 1.40 4.78
C ALA A 84 -2.54 1.85 6.08
N SER A 85 -3.17 2.80 6.77
CA SER A 85 -2.80 3.25 8.12
C SER A 85 -3.76 2.72 9.19
N THR A 86 -4.40 1.58 8.92
CA THR A 86 -5.26 0.91 9.89
C THR A 86 -4.42 0.21 10.96
N PRO A 87 -4.94 0.08 12.20
CA PRO A 87 -4.29 -0.70 13.22
C PRO A 87 -4.04 -2.15 12.78
N ALA A 88 -3.06 -2.78 13.42
CA ALA A 88 -2.86 -4.21 13.35
C ALA A 88 -4.17 -4.98 13.67
N CYS A 89 -4.64 -5.84 12.76
CA CYS A 89 -5.79 -6.73 13.02
C CYS A 89 -5.53 -7.55 14.30
N GLU A 90 -6.48 -7.52 15.25
CA GLU A 90 -6.47 -8.41 16.43
C GLU A 90 -7.03 -9.80 16.13
N CYS A 91 -7.39 -10.03 14.86
CA CYS A 91 -8.02 -11.23 14.35
C CYS A 91 -7.12 -12.46 14.62
N PRO A 92 -7.66 -13.66 14.91
CA PRO A 92 -6.83 -14.85 15.16
C PRO A 92 -5.88 -15.18 14.00
N HIS A 93 -6.30 -14.91 12.77
CA HIS A 93 -5.47 -14.98 11.55
C HIS A 93 -4.67 -13.68 11.29
N GLY A 94 -5.02 -12.60 11.99
CA GLY A 94 -4.37 -11.28 12.08
C GLY A 94 -2.90 -11.30 12.51
N GLN A 95 -2.47 -12.41 13.11
CA GLN A 95 -1.10 -12.61 13.58
C GLN A 95 -0.20 -13.21 12.48
N HIS A 96 -0.79 -13.76 11.41
CA HIS A 96 -0.05 -14.37 10.31
C HIS A 96 0.09 -13.38 9.16
N TYR A 97 1.21 -12.67 9.17
CA TYR A 97 1.67 -11.64 8.22
C TYR A 97 1.66 -12.00 6.72
N ALA A 98 1.34 -13.24 6.34
CA ALA A 98 1.41 -13.75 4.97
C ALA A 98 0.03 -13.91 4.29
N ILE A 99 -1.06 -13.57 4.98
CA ILE A 99 -2.43 -13.73 4.48
C ILE A 99 -3.20 -12.43 4.81
N PRO A 100 -4.00 -11.88 3.87
CA PRO A 100 -4.99 -10.86 4.20
C PRO A 100 -5.82 -11.32 5.41
N HIS A 101 -5.89 -10.48 6.44
CA HIS A 101 -6.36 -10.94 7.74
C HIS A 101 -7.88 -11.04 7.84
N CYS A 102 -8.58 -10.12 7.17
CA CYS A 102 -10.01 -10.15 6.85
C CYS A 102 -10.33 -9.06 5.82
N GLU A 103 -11.59 -9.00 5.36
CA GLU A 103 -12.08 -8.02 4.38
C GLU A 103 -11.89 -6.56 4.85
N ASP A 104 -11.82 -6.35 6.17
CA ASP A 104 -11.66 -5.03 6.81
C ASP A 104 -10.19 -4.63 7.02
N HIS A 105 -9.23 -5.56 6.91
CA HIS A 105 -7.81 -5.30 7.20
C HIS A 105 -6.91 -5.95 6.13
N PRO A 106 -6.73 -5.28 4.98
CA PRO A 106 -5.85 -5.73 3.90
C PRO A 106 -4.38 -5.64 4.33
N PHE A 107 -3.46 -6.09 3.47
CA PHE A 107 -2.05 -5.76 3.64
C PHE A 107 -1.86 -4.24 3.70
N THR A 108 -1.04 -3.76 4.63
CA THR A 108 -0.83 -2.32 4.76
C THR A 108 -0.02 -1.70 3.62
N TYR A 109 0.62 -2.52 2.80
CA TYR A 109 1.26 -2.10 1.55
C TYR A 109 1.09 -3.16 0.47
N SER A 110 0.78 -2.70 -0.74
CA SER A 110 0.79 -3.52 -1.96
C SER A 110 1.20 -2.65 -3.16
N TYR A 111 2.14 -3.14 -3.96
CA TYR A 111 2.49 -2.58 -5.26
C TYR A 111 1.97 -3.52 -6.35
N SER A 112 1.21 -2.95 -7.29
CA SER A 112 0.60 -3.70 -8.38
C SER A 112 0.94 -3.13 -9.75
N ARG A 113 1.05 -4.04 -10.74
CA ARG A 113 1.21 -3.73 -12.15
C ARG A 113 0.70 -4.89 -13.00
N GLY A 114 0.08 -4.58 -14.15
CA GLY A 114 -0.38 -5.60 -15.10
C GLY A 114 -1.49 -6.50 -14.57
N GLY A 115 -2.20 -6.08 -13.52
CA GLY A 115 -3.25 -6.85 -12.84
C GLY A 115 -2.74 -7.77 -11.73
N PHE A 116 -1.46 -7.68 -11.37
CA PHE A 116 -0.83 -8.52 -10.35
C PHE A 116 -0.26 -7.68 -9.22
N GLU A 117 -0.37 -8.19 -7.98
CA GLU A 117 0.38 -7.67 -6.84
C GLU A 117 1.79 -8.26 -6.89
N LEU A 118 2.79 -7.40 -7.11
CA LEU A 118 4.17 -7.83 -7.31
C LEU A 118 5.00 -7.79 -6.03
N ASP A 119 4.63 -6.93 -5.08
CA ASP A 119 5.32 -6.75 -3.80
C ASP A 119 4.29 -6.31 -2.76
N TYR A 120 4.13 -7.05 -1.67
CA TYR A 120 3.14 -6.72 -0.63
C TYR A 120 3.54 -7.28 0.73
N PHE A 121 3.22 -6.53 1.78
CA PHE A 121 3.45 -6.91 3.18
C PHE A 121 2.75 -5.97 4.16
N ASN A 122 2.71 -6.41 5.41
CA ASN A 122 2.33 -5.57 6.53
C ASN A 122 3.53 -4.79 7.08
N ILE A 123 3.28 -3.54 7.50
CA ILE A 123 4.26 -2.57 7.95
C ILE A 123 4.24 -2.49 9.49
N GLY A 124 5.42 -2.38 10.09
CA GLY A 124 5.60 -2.24 11.53
C GLY A 124 5.55 -3.56 12.29
N MET A 125 5.88 -3.51 13.58
CA MET A 125 5.86 -4.67 14.50
C MET A 125 6.54 -5.93 13.95
N ARG A 126 7.63 -5.77 13.16
CA ARG A 126 8.43 -6.84 12.51
C ARG A 126 7.69 -7.67 11.45
N ARG A 127 6.61 -7.14 10.88
CA ARG A 127 5.78 -7.87 9.91
C ARG A 127 6.37 -7.91 8.49
N GLU A 128 7.43 -7.14 8.23
CA GLU A 128 8.13 -7.06 6.94
C GLU A 128 9.02 -8.29 6.63
N ALA A 129 9.32 -9.11 7.65
CA ALA A 129 10.24 -10.25 7.54
C ALA A 129 9.72 -11.40 6.65
N HIS A 130 8.43 -11.42 6.34
CA HIS A 130 7.76 -12.51 5.63
C HIS A 130 6.74 -11.97 4.61
N ARG A 131 7.30 -11.25 3.65
CA ARG A 131 6.60 -10.58 2.55
C ARG A 131 6.55 -11.43 1.28
N SER A 132 5.71 -10.99 0.33
CA SER A 132 5.82 -11.41 -1.06
C SER A 132 6.55 -10.33 -1.86
N GLY A 133 7.32 -10.74 -2.87
CA GLY A 133 8.15 -9.85 -3.68
C GLY A 133 9.52 -9.52 -3.05
N ASP A 134 10.38 -8.92 -3.87
CA ASP A 134 11.73 -8.51 -3.51
C ASP A 134 12.05 -7.06 -3.89
N LEU A 135 11.06 -6.28 -4.33
CA LEU A 135 11.29 -4.93 -4.86
C LEU A 135 11.96 -4.01 -3.84
N LEU A 136 11.51 -4.06 -2.58
CA LEU A 136 12.01 -3.21 -1.50
C LEU A 136 13.08 -3.88 -0.63
N ILE A 137 13.52 -5.11 -0.96
CA ILE A 137 14.34 -5.91 -0.05
C ILE A 137 15.67 -5.24 0.32
N ARG A 138 16.33 -4.60 -0.64
CA ARG A 138 17.63 -3.95 -0.38
C ARG A 138 17.48 -2.83 0.64
N GLY A 139 16.48 -1.96 0.45
CA GLY A 139 16.21 -0.87 1.40
C GLY A 139 15.86 -1.38 2.80
N LEU A 140 15.08 -2.46 2.88
CA LEU A 140 14.71 -3.07 4.17
C LEU A 140 15.89 -3.74 4.88
N LEU A 141 16.80 -4.38 4.13
CA LEU A 141 18.04 -4.98 4.66
C LEU A 141 18.99 -3.89 5.16
N ASP A 142 19.20 -2.84 4.36
CA ASP A 142 20.10 -1.74 4.70
C ASP A 142 19.61 -0.98 5.96
N ALA A 143 18.29 -0.91 6.16
CA ALA A 143 17.67 -0.35 7.35
C ALA A 143 17.63 -1.30 8.56
N GLY A 144 18.12 -2.54 8.43
CA GLY A 144 18.11 -3.54 9.50
C GLY A 144 16.71 -4.00 9.94
N ILE A 145 15.68 -3.78 9.11
CA ILE A 145 14.28 -4.13 9.40
C ILE A 145 14.06 -5.63 9.18
N VAL A 146 14.68 -6.17 8.13
CA VAL A 146 14.62 -7.59 7.76
C VAL A 146 16.02 -8.16 7.62
N GLY A 147 16.16 -9.48 7.69
CA GLY A 147 17.45 -10.17 7.56
C GLY A 147 17.60 -11.30 8.56
N ARG A 148 18.67 -12.08 8.41
CA ARG A 148 19.01 -13.16 9.35
C ARG A 148 19.33 -12.63 10.74
N GLU A 149 19.98 -11.47 10.79
CA GLU A 149 20.34 -10.75 12.00
C GLU A 149 19.73 -9.35 11.87
N THR A 150 18.95 -8.93 12.86
CA THR A 150 18.34 -7.60 12.90
C THR A 150 18.73 -6.92 14.22
N PRO A 151 20.04 -6.67 14.41
CA PRO A 151 20.62 -6.31 15.72
C PRO A 151 20.05 -5.02 16.31
N VAL A 152 19.46 -4.15 15.47
CA VAL A 152 18.77 -2.93 15.92
C VAL A 152 17.62 -3.28 16.89
N TYR A 153 16.89 -4.36 16.64
CA TYR A 153 15.80 -4.81 17.52
C TYR A 153 16.29 -5.41 18.85
N ASP A 154 17.52 -5.91 18.89
CA ASP A 154 18.11 -6.41 20.15
C ASP A 154 18.38 -5.23 21.11
N THR A 155 18.72 -4.06 20.56
CA THR A 155 18.94 -2.82 21.34
C THR A 155 17.69 -1.98 21.54
N ASP A 156 16.78 -1.96 20.57
CA ASP A 156 15.53 -1.22 20.60
C ASP A 156 14.41 -2.11 20.03
N PRO A 157 13.72 -2.90 20.89
CA PRO A 157 12.62 -3.74 20.46
C PRO A 157 11.45 -2.99 19.81
N ALA A 158 11.33 -1.68 20.06
CA ALA A 158 10.30 -0.83 19.49
C ALA A 158 10.72 -0.16 18.17
N TYR A 159 11.94 -0.42 17.68
CA TYR A 159 12.44 0.12 16.43
C TYR A 159 11.44 -0.14 15.29
N ASN A 160 11.00 0.91 14.60
CA ASN A 160 10.04 0.80 13.50
C ASN A 160 8.71 0.09 13.88
N ALA A 161 8.31 0.08 15.15
CA ALA A 161 7.03 -0.49 15.58
C ALA A 161 5.82 0.19 14.91
N ASP A 162 5.95 1.50 14.66
CA ASP A 162 4.97 2.31 13.91
C ASP A 162 5.13 2.23 12.39
N GLY A 163 6.13 1.48 11.92
CA GLY A 163 6.40 1.29 10.49
C GLY A 163 6.91 2.52 9.75
N SER A 164 7.29 3.59 10.46
CA SER A 164 7.67 4.88 9.86
C SER A 164 8.94 4.80 9.00
N VAL A 165 9.89 3.92 9.33
CA VAL A 165 11.10 3.70 8.53
C VAL A 165 10.75 2.96 7.24
N THR A 166 9.89 1.94 7.34
CA THR A 166 9.36 1.18 6.20
C THR A 166 8.60 2.10 5.24
N LEU A 167 7.71 2.94 5.76
CA LEU A 167 6.97 3.91 4.95
C LEU A 167 7.89 4.89 4.22
N ARG A 168 8.95 5.37 4.87
CA ARG A 168 9.95 6.22 4.22
C ARG A 168 10.65 5.49 3.06
N ILE A 169 11.04 4.23 3.24
CA ILE A 169 11.65 3.42 2.17
C ILE A 169 10.69 3.29 0.98
N ILE A 170 9.40 3.04 1.23
CA ILE A 170 8.38 2.98 0.18
C ILE A 170 8.25 4.33 -0.54
N THR A 171 8.06 5.41 0.20
CA THR A 171 7.88 6.75 -0.39
C THR A 171 9.10 7.18 -1.21
N ASP A 172 10.30 6.92 -0.71
CA ASP A 172 11.55 7.27 -1.38
C ASP A 172 11.77 6.42 -2.64
N HIS A 173 11.46 5.12 -2.58
CA HIS A 173 11.60 4.21 -3.73
C HIS A 173 10.72 4.63 -4.91
N PHE A 174 9.45 4.96 -4.64
CA PHE A 174 8.49 5.30 -5.69
C PHE A 174 8.41 6.80 -6.01
N GLY A 175 9.01 7.66 -5.18
CA GLY A 175 8.87 9.12 -5.26
C GLY A 175 7.43 9.58 -4.96
N LEU A 176 6.76 8.94 -4.00
CA LEU A 176 5.36 9.23 -3.68
C LEU A 176 5.20 10.64 -3.11
N PRO A 177 4.23 11.44 -3.59
CA PRO A 177 3.92 12.72 -2.98
C PRO A 177 3.25 12.53 -1.61
N VAL A 178 3.23 13.57 -0.79
CA VAL A 178 2.42 13.56 0.44
C VAL A 178 0.95 13.69 0.06
N ALA A 179 0.12 12.77 0.54
CA ALA A 179 -1.33 12.83 0.41
C ALA A 179 -1.92 13.61 1.61
N ASN A 180 -2.27 14.89 1.39
CA ASN A 180 -2.85 15.78 2.40
C ASN A 180 -4.37 15.93 2.23
#